data_AF-A0A224YWC7-F1
#
_entry.id   AF-A0A224YWC7-F1
#
_cell.length_a   1.000
_cell.length_b   1.000
_cell.length_c   1.000
_cell.angle_alpha   90.00
_cell.angle_beta   90.00
_cell.angle_gamma   90.00
#
_symmetry.space_group_name_H-M   'P 1'
#
loop_
_entity.id
_entity.type
_entity.pdbx_description
1 polymer ?
#
loop_
_entity_poly.entity_id
_entity_poly.type
_entity_poly.pdbx_seq_one_letter_code
_entity_poly.pdbx_strand_id
1 'polypeptide(L)'
;MDKPPGQRRQIETLVFLDLESTGLPDLMPRRKVNVTEVALIAVPRKLLRTPLRCLHKLSLCVQPRNAVTLDAANITGLDNWDLQWCPSFGETAQVVEKFLYTLQPPICLVAHNGDKFDFPLLRAELKHSAPGIDLTAFFCCDSLPAFREILGDAADPQEVTEVLALGEIDNEFWEAFEAADITSASDSDEQLPSQPVERPTHQTPQTKGLAYDGIPPPPKKRREESGQRQSVVRQLDFSNTAPLTTSCLMT
;
A
#
# COMPACT_ATOMS: atom_id res chain seq x y z
N MET A 1 10.18 27.31 -26.87
CA MET A 1 9.48 26.54 -27.91
C MET A 1 8.20 26.05 -27.28
N ASP A 2 7.11 26.79 -27.48
CA ASP A 2 5.81 26.44 -26.94
C ASP A 2 5.17 25.33 -27.78
N LYS A 3 4.69 24.29 -27.10
CA LYS A 3 4.08 23.11 -27.71
C LYS A 3 2.71 23.49 -28.29
N PRO A 4 2.33 23.02 -29.50
CA PRO A 4 1.08 23.40 -30.13
C PRO A 4 -0.16 23.02 -29.28
N PRO A 5 -1.22 23.84 -29.30
CA PRO A 5 -2.44 23.56 -28.55
C PRO A 5 -3.14 22.33 -29.13
N GLY A 6 -3.40 21.32 -28.29
CA GLY A 6 -4.14 20.11 -28.66
C GLY A 6 -3.41 18.79 -28.42
N GLN A 7 -2.12 18.78 -28.11
CA GLN A 7 -1.42 17.54 -27.78
C GLN A 7 -1.56 17.23 -26.28
N ARG A 8 -2.40 16.25 -25.93
CA ARG A 8 -2.49 15.73 -24.55
C ARG A 8 -1.08 15.39 -24.05
N ARG A 9 -0.72 15.89 -22.87
CA ARG A 9 0.57 15.54 -22.26
C ARG A 9 0.57 14.04 -21.98
N GLN A 10 1.58 13.34 -22.48
CA GLN A 10 1.73 11.91 -22.27
C GLN A 10 2.20 11.68 -20.82
N ILE A 11 1.50 10.86 -20.03
CA ILE A 11 1.92 10.46 -18.66
C ILE A 11 3.28 9.72 -18.67
N GLU A 12 4.34 10.27 -18.10
CA GLU A 12 5.67 9.64 -18.11
C GLU A 12 5.86 8.60 -17.01
N THR A 13 5.15 8.72 -15.89
CA THR A 13 5.24 7.77 -14.76
C THR A 13 3.86 7.37 -14.27
N LEU A 14 3.62 6.06 -14.14
CA LEU A 14 2.47 5.52 -13.42
C LEU A 14 2.89 5.22 -11.99
N VAL A 15 2.06 5.58 -11.01
CA VAL A 15 2.27 5.26 -9.60
C VAL A 15 1.06 4.48 -9.14
N PHE A 16 1.23 3.18 -8.94
CA PHE A 16 0.19 2.34 -8.36
C PHE A 16 0.10 2.65 -6.87
N LEU A 17 -1.06 3.11 -6.43
CA LEU A 17 -1.38 3.49 -5.06
C LEU A 17 -2.37 2.46 -4.50
N ASP A 18 -2.15 2.11 -3.24
CA ASP A 18 -3.06 1.33 -2.42
C ASP A 18 -3.01 1.88 -0.98
N LEU A 19 -4.19 1.99 -0.35
CA LEU A 19 -4.34 2.47 1.02
C LEU A 19 -5.05 1.43 1.88
N GLU A 20 -4.44 1.12 3.01
CA GLU A 20 -5.15 0.44 4.09
C GLU A 20 -5.75 1.47 5.05
N SER A 21 -6.88 1.13 5.68
CA SER A 21 -7.57 2.03 6.60
C SER A 21 -8.03 1.35 7.89
N THR A 22 -8.45 2.17 8.85
CA THR A 22 -9.05 1.70 10.11
C THR A 22 -10.35 0.91 9.92
N GLY A 23 -10.97 0.97 8.75
CA GLY A 23 -12.23 0.31 8.47
C GLY A 23 -12.93 0.87 7.24
N LEU A 24 -14.02 0.20 6.86
CA LEU A 24 -14.88 0.65 5.78
C LEU A 24 -16.01 1.55 6.31
N PRO A 25 -16.50 2.49 5.48
CA PRO A 25 -17.62 3.39 5.81
C PRO A 25 -18.89 2.72 6.35
N ASP A 26 -19.14 1.46 5.99
CA ASP A 26 -20.33 0.72 6.43
C ASP A 26 -20.18 0.14 7.84
N LEU A 27 -18.94 0.02 8.31
CA LEU A 27 -18.59 -0.58 9.61
C LEU A 27 -18.23 0.48 10.66
N MET A 28 -17.96 1.72 10.25
CA MET A 28 -17.66 2.82 11.17
C MET A 28 -18.05 4.19 10.62
N PRO A 29 -18.29 5.20 11.47
CA PRO A 29 -18.57 6.55 11.00
C PRO A 29 -17.48 7.04 10.05
N ARG A 30 -17.88 7.55 8.89
CA ARG A 30 -17.00 7.98 7.78
C ARG A 30 -15.85 8.89 8.22
N ARG A 31 -16.12 9.85 9.12
CA ARG A 31 -15.11 10.77 9.72
C ARG A 31 -14.04 10.07 10.59
N LYS A 32 -14.27 8.82 10.96
CA LYS A 32 -13.37 8.00 11.77
C LYS A 32 -12.54 7.02 10.93
N VAL A 33 -12.75 6.98 9.62
CA VAL A 33 -11.89 6.21 8.71
C VAL A 33 -10.58 6.97 8.54
N ASN A 34 -9.46 6.35 8.91
CA ASN A 34 -8.12 6.91 8.75
C ASN A 34 -7.23 5.94 8.02
N VAL A 35 -6.22 6.46 7.34
CA VAL A 35 -5.18 5.64 6.69
C VAL A 35 -4.31 4.96 7.73
N THR A 36 -4.03 3.67 7.54
CA THR A 36 -3.15 2.84 8.36
C THR A 36 -1.92 2.37 7.60
N GLU A 37 -1.96 2.34 6.27
CA GLU A 37 -0.79 2.12 5.41
C GLU A 37 -0.92 2.89 4.09
N VAL A 38 0.20 3.40 3.58
CA VAL A 38 0.32 3.92 2.22
C VAL A 38 1.32 3.08 1.44
N ALA A 39 0.89 2.47 0.33
CA ALA A 39 1.76 1.76 -0.58
C ALA A 39 1.79 2.42 -1.97
N LEU A 40 3.00 2.64 -2.50
CA LEU A 40 3.25 3.23 -3.82
C LEU A 40 4.24 2.36 -4.61
N ILE A 41 3.91 2.06 -5.86
CA ILE A 41 4.83 1.48 -6.84
C ILE A 41 4.88 2.38 -8.07
N ALA A 42 6.00 3.07 -8.26
CA ALA A 42 6.20 3.97 -9.39
C ALA A 42 6.98 3.29 -10.52
N VAL A 43 6.42 3.31 -11.73
CA VAL A 43 7.01 2.74 -12.94
C VAL A 43 7.01 3.77 -14.07
N PRO A 44 8.19 4.15 -14.61
CA PRO A 44 8.24 4.96 -15.81
C PRO A 44 7.55 4.24 -16.97
N ARG A 45 6.73 4.94 -17.76
CA ARG A 45 5.97 4.36 -18.89
C ARG A 45 6.87 3.52 -19.79
N LYS A 46 8.06 4.02 -20.14
CA LYS A 46 9.03 3.32 -21.02
C LYS A 46 9.54 1.99 -20.45
N LEU A 47 9.33 1.74 -19.16
CA LEU A 47 9.77 0.57 -18.41
C LEU A 47 8.61 -0.31 -17.94
N LEU A 48 7.35 0.05 -18.24
CA LEU A 48 6.16 -0.75 -17.93
C LEU A 48 6.07 -1.96 -18.87
N ARG A 49 6.95 -2.93 -18.65
CA ARG A 49 7.05 -4.19 -19.41
C ARG A 49 7.65 -5.27 -18.54
N THR A 50 7.34 -6.52 -18.83
CA THR A 50 7.92 -7.67 -18.12
C THR A 50 9.37 -7.94 -18.58
N PRO A 51 10.32 -8.16 -17.65
CA PRO A 51 10.18 -8.07 -16.20
C PRO A 51 10.22 -6.62 -15.66
N LEU A 52 9.42 -6.33 -14.64
CA LEU A 52 9.38 -5.02 -13.96
C LEU A 52 10.57 -4.84 -13.00
N ARG A 53 11.77 -4.64 -13.56
CA ARG A 53 13.02 -4.57 -12.77
C ARG A 53 13.33 -3.19 -12.21
N CYS A 54 13.03 -2.14 -12.97
CA CYS A 54 13.37 -0.76 -12.65
C CYS A 54 12.10 0.01 -12.32
N LEU A 55 11.84 0.12 -11.02
CA LEU A 55 10.70 0.78 -10.40
C LEU A 55 11.14 1.38 -9.06
N HIS A 56 10.33 2.27 -8.51
CA HIS A 56 10.50 2.80 -7.16
C HIS A 56 9.35 2.29 -6.28
N LYS A 57 9.63 2.02 -5.00
CA LYS A 57 8.61 1.59 -4.03
C LYS A 57 8.68 2.44 -2.78
N LEU A 58 7.51 2.74 -2.23
CA LEU A 58 7.32 3.30 -0.88
C LEU A 58 6.21 2.49 -0.21
N SER A 59 6.43 2.00 1.00
CA SER A 59 5.39 1.41 1.85
C SER A 59 5.64 1.92 3.26
N LEU A 60 4.62 2.54 3.85
CA LEU A 60 4.70 3.21 5.13
C LEU A 60 3.43 2.91 5.93
N CYS A 61 3.59 2.24 7.07
CA CYS A 61 2.53 2.16 8.07
C CYS A 61 2.32 3.53 8.73
N VAL A 62 1.08 3.83 9.07
CA VAL A 62 0.63 5.13 9.59
C VAL A 62 -0.07 4.91 10.91
N GLN A 63 0.24 5.73 11.91
CA GLN A 63 -0.51 5.79 13.15
C GLN A 63 -1.86 6.48 12.89
N PRO A 64 -3.00 5.75 12.96
CA PRO A 64 -4.30 6.34 12.71
C PRO A 64 -4.75 7.16 13.93
N ARG A 65 -5.64 8.14 13.70
CA ARG A 65 -6.26 8.94 14.79
C ARG A 65 -7.37 8.16 15.51
N ASN A 66 -8.01 7.23 14.81
CA ASN A 66 -9.10 6.41 15.31
C ASN A 66 -8.68 4.94 15.44
N ALA A 67 -9.41 4.19 16.27
CA ALA A 67 -9.19 2.77 16.44
C ALA A 67 -9.44 2.01 15.14
N VAL A 68 -8.55 1.06 14.84
CA VAL A 68 -8.73 0.08 13.78
C VAL A 68 -9.86 -0.87 14.20
N THR A 69 -10.87 -1.02 13.35
CA THR A 69 -11.96 -1.98 13.55
C THR A 69 -11.43 -3.40 13.54
N LEU A 70 -12.12 -4.32 14.23
CA LEU A 70 -11.71 -5.72 14.27
C LEU A 70 -11.67 -6.34 12.87
N ASP A 71 -12.63 -6.01 12.00
CA ASP A 71 -12.68 -6.52 10.63
C ASP A 71 -11.49 -6.02 9.80
N ALA A 72 -11.15 -4.72 9.88
CA ALA A 72 -9.96 -4.18 9.23
C ALA A 72 -8.67 -4.84 9.76
N ALA A 73 -8.56 -5.01 11.08
CA ALA A 73 -7.39 -5.67 11.67
C ALA A 73 -7.27 -7.14 11.23
N ASN A 74 -8.39 -7.85 11.07
CA ASN A 74 -8.40 -9.24 10.60
C ASN A 74 -8.00 -9.36 9.12
N ILE A 75 -8.36 -8.39 8.28
CA ILE A 75 -8.06 -8.39 6.85
C ILE A 75 -6.61 -7.96 6.61
N THR A 76 -6.22 -6.82 7.18
CA THR A 76 -4.93 -6.17 6.92
C THR A 76 -3.80 -6.73 7.78
N GLY A 77 -4.14 -7.30 8.94
CA GLY A 77 -3.17 -7.64 9.97
C GLY A 77 -2.53 -6.41 10.61
N LEU A 78 -3.14 -5.23 10.54
CA LEU A 78 -2.69 -4.02 11.22
C LEU A 78 -3.59 -3.73 12.43
N ASP A 79 -2.98 -3.44 13.58
CA ASP A 79 -3.70 -3.08 14.81
C ASP A 79 -3.12 -1.82 15.46
N ASN A 80 -3.87 -1.19 16.37
CA ASN A 80 -3.39 0.00 17.07
C ASN A 80 -2.19 -0.27 18.00
N TRP A 81 -1.88 -1.53 18.33
CA TRP A 81 -0.76 -1.87 19.20
C TRP A 81 0.57 -1.72 18.49
N ASP A 82 0.65 -2.11 17.23
CA ASP A 82 1.86 -1.94 16.42
C ASP A 82 1.90 -0.55 15.77
N LEU A 83 0.76 -0.05 15.29
CA LEU A 83 0.67 1.25 14.63
C LEU A 83 0.94 2.44 15.55
N GLN A 84 0.86 2.31 16.88
CA GLN A 84 1.17 3.41 17.81
C GLN A 84 2.62 3.90 17.73
N TRP A 85 3.52 3.10 17.16
CA TRP A 85 4.94 3.43 16.99
C TRP A 85 5.25 3.97 15.59
N CYS A 86 4.25 4.03 14.71
CA CYS A 86 4.39 4.56 13.36
C CYS A 86 4.24 6.09 13.33
N PRO A 87 4.73 6.75 12.27
CA PRO A 87 4.51 8.17 12.07
C PRO A 87 3.02 8.51 11.89
N SER A 88 2.66 9.74 12.18
CA SER A 88 1.33 10.27 11.83
C SER A 88 1.12 10.33 10.31
N PHE A 89 -0.13 10.48 9.87
CA PHE A 89 -0.41 10.70 8.44
C PHE A 89 0.29 11.97 7.93
N GLY A 90 0.32 13.05 8.71
CA GLY A 90 0.95 14.31 8.30
C GLY A 90 2.44 14.17 7.99
N GLU A 91 3.18 13.41 8.79
CA GLU A 91 4.59 13.11 8.54
C GLU A 91 4.77 12.18 7.34
N THR A 92 3.91 11.17 7.22
CA THR A 92 3.88 10.24 6.08
C THR A 92 3.63 10.97 4.76
N ALA A 93 2.69 11.91 4.74
CA ALA A 93 2.34 12.69 3.57
C ALA A 93 3.51 13.52 3.03
N GLN A 94 4.37 14.06 3.91
CA GLN A 94 5.58 14.77 3.49
C GLN A 94 6.58 13.86 2.77
N VAL A 95 6.67 12.60 3.21
CA VAL A 95 7.53 11.60 2.55
C VAL A 95 6.94 11.20 1.20
N VAL A 96 5.62 10.99 1.13
CA VAL A 96 4.88 10.70 -0.10
C VAL A 96 5.06 11.82 -1.12
N GLU A 97 4.87 13.07 -0.72
CA GLU A 97 5.05 14.24 -1.58
C GLU A 97 6.47 14.29 -2.17
N LYS A 98 7.49 14.18 -1.32
CA LYS A 98 8.89 14.16 -1.76
C LYS A 98 9.17 12.99 -2.71
N PHE A 99 8.65 11.80 -2.40
CA PHE A 99 8.77 10.63 -3.27
C PHE A 99 8.20 10.92 -4.66
N LEU A 100 6.98 11.47 -4.75
CA LEU A 100 6.34 11.80 -6.03
C LEU A 100 7.14 12.84 -6.82
N TYR A 101 7.69 13.87 -6.15
CA TYR A 101 8.54 14.87 -6.81
C TYR A 101 9.89 14.35 -7.29
N THR A 102 10.32 13.15 -6.87
CA THR A 102 11.53 12.52 -7.45
C THR A 102 11.27 11.82 -8.79
N LEU A 103 10.01 11.62 -9.17
CA LEU A 103 9.61 10.87 -10.35
C LEU A 103 9.55 11.76 -11.61
N GLN A 104 9.56 11.13 -12.79
CA GLN A 104 9.49 11.86 -14.06
C GLN A 104 8.04 12.31 -14.34
N PRO A 105 7.75 13.63 -14.39
CA PRO A 105 6.43 14.14 -14.74
C PRO A 105 6.15 14.04 -16.25
N PRO A 106 4.87 14.02 -16.69
CA PRO A 106 3.66 14.01 -15.86
C PRO A 106 3.41 12.66 -15.18
N ILE A 107 2.96 12.69 -13.92
CA ILE A 107 2.70 11.50 -13.11
C ILE A 107 1.20 11.24 -13.04
N CYS A 108 0.80 9.96 -13.09
CA CYS A 108 -0.57 9.53 -12.82
C CYS A 108 -0.59 8.51 -11.68
N LEU A 109 -1.31 8.82 -10.61
CA LEU A 109 -1.66 7.89 -9.55
C LEU A 109 -2.74 6.93 -10.07
N VAL A 110 -2.56 5.64 -9.82
CA VAL A 110 -3.46 4.59 -10.27
C VAL A 110 -3.86 3.77 -9.05
N ALA A 111 -5.14 3.77 -8.70
CA ALA A 111 -5.66 2.99 -7.58
C ALA A 111 -6.84 2.11 -8.05
N HIS A 112 -7.13 1.02 -7.35
CA HIS A 112 -8.22 0.12 -7.71
C HIS A 112 -9.50 0.55 -6.99
N ASN A 113 -10.53 0.92 -7.76
CA ASN A 113 -11.70 1.61 -7.23
C ASN A 113 -11.33 2.94 -6.52
N GLY A 114 -10.23 3.56 -6.97
CA GLY A 114 -9.65 4.74 -6.35
C GLY A 114 -10.57 5.95 -6.35
N ASP A 115 -11.45 6.09 -7.34
CA ASP A 115 -12.42 7.20 -7.40
C ASP A 115 -13.43 7.12 -6.25
N LYS A 116 -13.69 5.91 -5.73
CA LYS A 116 -14.65 5.64 -4.66
C LYS A 116 -14.01 5.31 -3.31
N PHE A 117 -12.67 5.25 -3.21
CA PHE A 117 -12.01 4.92 -1.96
C PHE A 117 -10.71 5.71 -1.75
N ASP A 118 -9.62 5.32 -2.43
CA ASP A 118 -8.29 5.83 -2.14
C ASP A 118 -8.15 7.35 -2.32
N PHE A 119 -8.60 7.89 -3.46
CA PHE A 119 -8.34 9.30 -3.77
C PHE A 119 -9.12 10.24 -2.85
N PRO A 120 -10.40 10.02 -2.54
CA PRO A 120 -11.09 10.87 -1.59
C PRO A 120 -10.60 10.69 -0.15
N LEU A 121 -10.27 9.47 0.29
CA LEU A 121 -9.69 9.23 1.62
C LEU A 121 -8.35 9.98 1.76
N LEU A 122 -7.48 9.85 0.76
CA LEU A 122 -6.22 10.60 0.68
C LEU A 122 -6.46 12.11 0.75
N ARG A 123 -7.47 12.61 0.02
CA ARG A 123 -7.82 14.04 0.00
C ARG A 123 -8.22 14.55 1.38
N ALA A 124 -9.06 13.83 2.12
CA ALA A 124 -9.45 14.25 3.47
C ALA A 124 -8.30 14.16 4.47
N GLU A 125 -7.50 13.10 4.39
CA GLU A 125 -6.31 12.98 5.24
C GLU A 125 -5.32 14.13 5.00
N LEU A 126 -5.13 14.55 3.74
CA LEU A 126 -4.34 15.74 3.41
C LEU A 126 -4.97 17.01 3.97
N LYS A 127 -6.28 17.24 3.77
CA LYS A 127 -6.97 18.42 4.30
C LYS A 127 -6.85 18.51 5.82
N HIS A 128 -6.97 17.39 6.52
CA HIS A 128 -6.99 17.34 7.98
C HIS A 128 -5.59 17.36 8.60
N SER A 129 -4.67 16.52 8.12
CA SER A 129 -3.37 16.27 8.75
C SER A 129 -2.17 16.86 8.01
N ALA A 130 -2.33 17.31 6.76
CA ALA A 130 -1.26 17.93 5.99
C ALA A 130 -1.75 19.05 5.05
N PRO A 131 -2.44 20.09 5.56
CA PRO A 131 -3.09 21.10 4.72
C PRO A 131 -2.12 21.94 3.86
N GLY A 132 -0.81 21.88 4.14
CA GLY A 132 0.23 22.50 3.34
C GLY A 132 0.73 21.66 2.16
N ILE A 133 0.32 20.40 2.04
CA ILE A 133 0.70 19.49 0.95
C ILE A 133 -0.37 19.52 -0.12
N ASP A 134 0.04 19.83 -1.34
CA ASP A 134 -0.84 19.89 -2.51
C ASP A 134 -0.42 18.86 -3.56
N LEU A 135 -1.27 17.84 -3.74
CA LEU A 135 -1.07 16.78 -4.73
C LEU A 135 -1.84 17.03 -6.04
N THR A 136 -2.45 18.20 -6.24
CA THR A 136 -3.23 18.52 -7.47
C THR A 136 -2.37 18.61 -8.73
N ALA A 137 -1.04 18.68 -8.60
CA ALA A 137 -0.11 18.61 -9.73
C ALA A 137 -0.04 17.22 -10.38
N PHE A 138 -0.55 16.17 -9.71
CA PHE A 138 -0.53 14.79 -10.17
C PHE A 138 -1.89 14.38 -10.73
N PHE A 139 -1.89 13.63 -11.84
CA PHE A 139 -3.12 13.04 -12.37
C PHE A 139 -3.52 11.83 -11.51
N CYS A 140 -4.80 11.46 -11.56
CA CYS A 140 -5.32 10.24 -10.95
C CYS A 140 -6.16 9.46 -11.96
N CYS A 141 -6.20 8.15 -11.80
CA CYS A 141 -6.93 7.23 -12.66
C CYS A 141 -7.41 6.03 -11.85
N ASP A 142 -8.68 5.70 -11.96
CA ASP A 142 -9.22 4.44 -11.44
C ASP A 142 -8.86 3.29 -12.39
N SER A 143 -8.23 2.24 -11.85
CA SER A 143 -7.87 1.05 -12.63
C SER A 143 -9.06 0.14 -12.90
N LEU A 144 -10.12 0.21 -12.11
CA LEU A 144 -11.29 -0.65 -12.24
C LEU A 144 -12.01 -0.51 -13.59
N PRO A 145 -12.40 0.70 -14.06
CA PRO A 145 -12.97 0.84 -15.40
C PRO A 145 -11.96 0.46 -16.49
N ALA A 146 -10.66 0.70 -16.27
CA ALA A 146 -9.63 0.32 -17.23
C ALA A 146 -9.49 -1.20 -17.38
N PHE A 147 -9.53 -1.96 -16.27
CA PHE A 147 -9.50 -3.41 -16.31
C PHE A 147 -10.77 -3.99 -16.92
N ARG A 148 -11.95 -3.42 -16.63
CA ARG A 148 -13.19 -3.83 -17.31
C ARG A 148 -13.11 -3.63 -18.83
N GLU A 149 -12.50 -2.54 -19.29
CA GLU A 149 -12.29 -2.30 -20.72
C GLU A 149 -11.26 -3.27 -21.34
N ILE A 150 -10.16 -3.56 -20.63
CA ILE A 150 -9.07 -4.40 -21.13
C ILE A 150 -9.43 -5.90 -21.09
N LEU A 151 -10.09 -6.35 -20.03
CA LEU A 151 -10.33 -7.76 -19.72
C LEU A 151 -11.77 -8.21 -20.03
N GLY A 152 -12.73 -7.28 -20.16
CA GLY A 152 -14.15 -7.62 -20.31
C GLY A 152 -14.70 -8.41 -19.12
N ASP A 153 -15.53 -9.43 -19.41
CA ASP A 153 -16.14 -10.33 -18.41
C ASP A 153 -15.16 -11.37 -17.81
N ALA A 154 -13.87 -11.30 -18.15
CA ALA A 154 -12.83 -12.19 -17.61
C ALA A 154 -12.31 -11.74 -16.22
N ALA A 155 -12.96 -10.77 -15.58
CA ALA A 155 -12.62 -10.32 -14.24
C ALA A 155 -12.84 -11.43 -13.20
N ASP A 156 -12.00 -11.46 -12.17
CA ASP A 156 -12.13 -12.43 -11.08
C ASP A 156 -13.48 -12.20 -10.35
N PRO A 157 -14.31 -13.24 -10.16
CA PRO A 157 -15.57 -13.11 -9.40
C PRO A 157 -15.41 -12.50 -8.01
N GLN A 158 -14.25 -12.71 -7.36
CA GLN A 158 -13.95 -12.13 -6.06
C GLN A 158 -13.70 -10.62 -6.16
N GLU A 159 -12.94 -10.18 -7.17
CA GLU A 159 -12.70 -8.77 -7.49
C GLU A 159 -14.03 -8.06 -7.79
N VAL A 160 -14.93 -8.70 -8.54
CA VAL A 160 -16.27 -8.16 -8.82
C VAL A 160 -17.09 -7.95 -7.54
N THR A 161 -16.98 -8.85 -6.55
CA THR A 161 -17.76 -8.78 -5.31
C THR A 161 -17.31 -7.65 -4.41
N GLU A 162 -16.00 -7.52 -4.18
CA GLU A 162 -15.42 -6.44 -3.36
C GLU A 162 -15.71 -5.06 -3.97
N VAL A 163 -15.63 -4.97 -5.29
CA VAL A 163 -15.95 -3.75 -6.04
C VAL A 163 -17.43 -3.38 -5.97
N LEU A 164 -18.34 -4.36 -5.97
CA LEU A 164 -19.77 -4.09 -5.82
C LEU A 164 -20.06 -3.53 -4.42
N ALA A 165 -19.43 -4.06 -3.37
CA ALA A 165 -19.57 -3.55 -2.02
C ALA A 165 -19.10 -2.09 -1.91
N LEU A 166 -17.94 -1.75 -2.49
CA LEU A 166 -17.49 -0.36 -2.56
C LEU A 166 -18.31 0.50 -3.54
N GLY A 167 -19.03 -0.15 -4.46
CA GLY A 167 -19.85 0.50 -5.48
C GLY A 167 -21.15 1.11 -4.92
N GLU A 168 -21.63 0.59 -3.80
CA GLU A 168 -22.82 1.05 -3.05
C GLU A 168 -22.58 2.35 -2.28
N ILE A 169 -21.32 2.80 -2.23
CA ILE A 169 -20.93 4.08 -1.67
C ILE A 169 -21.54 5.23 -2.51
N ASP A 170 -22.47 5.98 -1.92
CA ASP A 170 -23.28 7.03 -2.56
C ASP A 170 -22.60 8.42 -2.59
N ASN A 171 -23.14 9.40 -3.33
CA ASN A 171 -22.58 10.76 -3.34
C ASN A 171 -22.78 11.51 -2.02
N GLU A 172 -23.82 11.16 -1.25
CA GLU A 172 -24.06 11.68 0.09
C GLU A 172 -22.89 11.35 1.04
N PHE A 173 -22.15 10.26 0.78
CA PHE A 173 -20.84 9.98 1.37
C PHE A 173 -19.85 11.10 1.26
N TRP A 174 -19.55 11.55 0.05
CA TRP A 174 -18.48 12.49 -0.18
C TRP A 174 -18.85 13.87 0.33
N GLU A 175 -20.13 14.23 0.25
CA GLU A 175 -20.62 15.49 0.82
C GLU A 175 -20.55 15.48 2.35
N ALA A 176 -20.96 14.40 3.03
CA ALA A 176 -20.87 14.31 4.49
C ALA A 176 -19.41 14.23 4.98
N PHE A 177 -18.55 13.54 4.23
CA PHE A 177 -17.12 13.42 4.52
C PHE A 177 -16.40 14.76 4.40
N GLU A 178 -16.66 15.52 3.32
CA GLU A 178 -16.09 16.86 3.15
C GLU A 178 -16.67 17.91 4.12
N ALA A 179 -17.95 17.78 4.50
CA ALA A 179 -18.59 18.68 5.46
C ALA A 179 -18.06 18.50 6.89
N ALA A 180 -17.73 17.27 7.29
CA ALA A 180 -17.22 16.97 8.63
C ALA A 180 -15.82 17.58 8.90
N ASP A 181 -15.02 17.79 7.85
CA ASP A 181 -13.71 18.45 7.94
C ASP A 181 -13.80 19.98 8.13
N ILE A 182 -14.95 20.59 7.80
CA ILE A 182 -15.15 22.06 7.90
C ILE A 182 -15.61 22.48 9.30
N THR A 183 -16.25 21.58 10.07
CA THR A 183 -16.95 21.95 11.32
C THR A 183 -16.23 21.60 12.63
N SER A 184 -15.02 21.02 12.61
CA SER A 184 -14.37 20.45 13.79
C SER A 184 -13.71 21.44 14.76
N ALA A 185 -14.25 22.65 14.94
CA ALA A 185 -13.82 23.53 16.03
C ALA A 185 -14.57 23.26 17.35
N SER A 186 -15.69 22.54 17.31
CA SER A 186 -16.48 22.25 18.51
C SER A 186 -17.46 21.10 18.26
N ASP A 187 -17.10 19.89 18.68
CA ASP A 187 -18.05 19.04 19.40
C ASP A 187 -17.28 17.90 20.09
N SER A 188 -17.73 17.61 21.31
CA SER A 188 -17.13 16.68 22.25
C SER A 188 -16.96 15.28 21.65
N ASP A 189 -15.70 14.90 21.38
CA ASP A 189 -15.34 13.55 20.99
C ASP A 189 -15.69 12.58 22.14
N GLU A 190 -16.71 11.76 21.93
CA GLU A 190 -16.66 10.39 22.46
C GLU A 190 -15.47 9.71 21.78
N GLN A 191 -14.31 9.86 22.41
CA GLN A 191 -13.11 9.08 22.14
C GLN A 191 -13.47 7.61 22.39
N LEU A 192 -13.79 6.91 21.30
CA LEU A 192 -13.65 5.46 21.28
C LEU A 192 -12.21 5.17 21.72
N PRO A 193 -12.00 4.28 22.71
CA PRO A 193 -10.66 4.00 23.21
C PRO A 193 -9.76 3.64 22.04
N SER A 194 -8.58 4.27 22.01
CA SER A 194 -7.57 4.11 20.96
C SER A 194 -7.03 2.67 20.83
N GLN A 195 -7.42 1.78 21.74
CA GLN A 195 -7.10 0.36 21.72
C GLN A 195 -8.31 -0.46 22.20
N PRO A 196 -8.66 -1.57 21.52
CA PRO A 196 -9.50 -2.59 22.13
C PRO A 196 -8.83 -3.13 23.40
N VAL A 197 -9.64 -3.55 24.39
CA VAL A 197 -9.16 -4.04 25.71
C VAL A 197 -8.24 -5.27 25.57
N GLU A 198 -8.37 -6.02 24.48
CA GLU A 198 -7.51 -7.17 24.16
C GLU A 198 -6.97 -7.06 22.73
N ARG A 199 -5.69 -7.44 22.55
CA ARG A 199 -5.03 -7.43 21.24
C ARG A 199 -5.61 -8.55 20.37
N PRO A 200 -6.05 -8.26 19.12
CA PRO A 200 -6.46 -9.31 18.18
C PRO A 200 -5.33 -10.32 17.97
N THR A 201 -5.65 -11.62 17.99
CA THR A 201 -4.68 -12.65 17.63
C THR A 201 -4.42 -12.57 16.13
N HIS A 202 -3.24 -12.10 15.71
CA HIS A 202 -2.84 -12.15 14.30
C HIS A 202 -2.90 -13.58 13.78
N GLN A 203 -3.78 -13.81 12.81
CA GLN A 203 -3.66 -14.96 11.92
C GLN A 203 -3.04 -14.42 10.64
N THR A 204 -1.86 -14.92 10.26
CA THR A 204 -1.29 -14.63 8.94
C THR A 204 -2.33 -15.01 7.88
N PRO A 205 -2.62 -14.17 6.88
CA PRO A 205 -3.54 -14.53 5.80
C PRO A 205 -3.09 -15.87 5.22
N GLN A 206 -3.88 -16.92 5.47
CA GLN A 206 -3.65 -18.19 4.83
C GLN A 206 -4.05 -18.00 3.39
N THR A 207 -3.06 -17.82 2.51
CA THR A 207 -3.24 -18.20 1.11
C THR A 207 -3.76 -19.63 1.16
N LYS A 208 -5.02 -19.84 0.73
CA LYS A 208 -5.53 -21.19 0.48
C LYS A 208 -4.69 -21.78 -0.64
N GLY A 209 -3.56 -22.35 -0.28
CA GLY A 209 -2.72 -23.12 -1.19
C GLY A 209 -3.59 -24.26 -1.71
N LEU A 210 -3.89 -24.23 -3.01
CA LEU A 210 -4.44 -25.36 -3.72
C LEU A 210 -3.58 -26.58 -3.37
N ALA A 211 -4.21 -27.58 -2.75
CA ALA A 211 -3.56 -28.82 -2.36
C ALA A 211 -2.92 -29.44 -3.61
N TYR A 212 -1.59 -29.48 -3.62
CA TYR A 212 -0.83 -30.16 -4.66
C TYR A 212 -0.89 -31.65 -4.34
N ASP A 213 -1.79 -32.38 -5.01
CA ASP A 213 -1.84 -33.85 -4.98
C ASP A 213 -0.63 -34.41 -5.75
N GLY A 214 0.52 -34.40 -5.08
CA GLY A 214 1.78 -34.94 -5.58
C GLY A 214 1.91 -36.43 -5.29
N ILE A 215 1.93 -37.23 -6.36
CA ILE A 215 2.32 -38.65 -6.41
C ILE A 215 3.59 -38.89 -5.55
N PRO A 216 3.64 -39.92 -4.70
CA PRO A 216 4.81 -40.17 -3.86
C PRO A 216 6.02 -40.61 -4.70
N PRO A 217 7.25 -40.18 -4.35
CA PRO A 217 8.44 -40.56 -5.08
C PRO A 217 8.75 -42.07 -4.94
N PRO A 218 9.33 -42.71 -5.96
CA PRO A 218 9.61 -44.13 -5.93
C PRO A 218 10.74 -44.47 -4.93
N PRO A 219 10.74 -45.69 -4.35
CA PRO A 219 11.67 -46.07 -3.31
C PRO A 219 13.10 -46.18 -3.86
N LYS A 220 14.06 -45.58 -3.12
CA LYS A 220 15.49 -45.62 -3.45
C LYS A 220 16.02 -47.06 -3.41
N LYS A 221 16.40 -47.60 -4.57
CA LYS A 221 17.17 -48.85 -4.66
C LYS A 221 18.56 -48.65 -4.03
N ARG A 222 18.86 -49.47 -3.04
CA ARG A 222 20.19 -49.62 -2.41
C ARG A 222 21.12 -50.37 -3.38
N ARG A 223 22.27 -49.79 -3.72
CA ARG A 223 23.43 -50.52 -4.28
C ARG A 223 24.68 -49.64 -4.12
N GLU A 224 25.51 -49.98 -3.14
CA GLU A 224 26.80 -50.71 -3.26
C GLU A 224 27.98 -49.75 -3.39
N GLU A 225 28.82 -49.77 -2.36
CA GLU A 225 30.08 -49.05 -2.24
C GLU A 225 31.08 -49.50 -3.31
N SER A 226 31.72 -48.55 -3.99
CA SER A 226 33.10 -48.72 -4.44
C SER A 226 33.71 -47.38 -4.86
N GLY A 227 34.88 -47.05 -4.29
CA GLY A 227 35.92 -46.34 -5.03
C GLY A 227 36.11 -44.85 -4.76
N GLN A 228 36.99 -44.58 -3.78
CA GLN A 228 37.90 -43.43 -3.65
C GLN A 228 37.91 -42.37 -4.76
N ARG A 229 37.77 -41.09 -4.37
CA ARG A 229 38.63 -39.98 -4.84
C ARG A 229 38.59 -38.80 -3.86
N GLN A 230 39.76 -38.45 -3.34
CA GLN A 230 40.02 -37.30 -2.48
C GLN A 230 39.92 -35.98 -3.27
N SER A 231 39.38 -34.92 -2.65
CA SER A 231 39.89 -33.55 -2.86
C SER A 231 39.40 -32.57 -1.79
N VAL A 232 40.30 -32.30 -0.84
CA VAL A 232 40.66 -30.99 -0.23
C VAL A 232 39.52 -30.07 0.26
N VAL A 233 39.36 -30.06 1.59
CA VAL A 233 38.71 -28.99 2.36
C VAL A 233 39.73 -27.86 2.57
N ARG A 234 39.37 -26.61 2.21
CA ARG A 234 40.08 -25.41 2.68
C ARG A 234 39.23 -24.74 3.76
N GLN A 235 39.67 -24.89 5.01
CA GLN A 235 39.33 -23.97 6.11
C GLN A 235 39.89 -22.59 5.80
N LEU A 236 39.11 -21.55 6.04
CA LEU A 236 39.61 -20.18 6.16
C LEU A 236 39.35 -19.71 7.58
N ASP A 237 40.45 -19.49 8.28
CA ASP A 237 40.53 -19.02 9.66
C ASP A 237 40.13 -17.55 9.78
N PHE A 238 39.45 -17.26 10.89
CA PHE A 238 39.20 -15.92 11.41
C PHE A 238 40.40 -15.48 12.26
N SER A 239 41.06 -14.37 11.89
CA SER A 239 41.71 -13.49 12.87
C SER A 239 42.07 -12.11 12.29
N ASN A 240 41.43 -11.08 12.87
CA ASN A 240 41.89 -9.72 13.20
C ASN A 240 42.72 -8.88 12.20
N THR A 241 42.24 -7.67 11.89
CA THR A 241 42.63 -6.41 12.60
C THR A 241 41.93 -5.14 12.09
N ALA A 242 41.26 -4.43 13.03
CA ALA A 242 41.19 -2.96 13.24
C ALA A 242 40.50 -2.00 12.23
N PRO A 243 40.06 -0.79 12.70
CA PRO A 243 38.75 -0.21 12.38
C PRO A 243 38.80 0.99 11.43
N LEU A 244 37.71 1.24 10.70
CA LEU A 244 37.53 2.48 9.95
C LEU A 244 36.10 3.05 10.13
N THR A 245 36.03 4.03 11.02
CA THR A 245 35.33 5.32 10.90
C THR A 245 33.90 5.33 10.36
N THR A 246 32.98 5.59 11.27
CA THR A 246 31.64 6.14 11.03
C THR A 246 31.74 7.43 10.20
N SER A 247 31.32 7.36 8.93
CA SER A 247 31.00 8.53 8.13
C SER A 247 29.53 8.86 8.35
N CYS A 248 29.29 9.94 9.09
CA CYS A 248 27.99 10.59 9.17
C CYS A 248 27.76 11.32 7.83
N LEU A 249 26.72 10.94 7.10
CA LEU A 249 26.31 11.65 5.88
C LEU A 249 25.49 12.88 6.28
N MET A 250 26.25 13.98 6.38
CA MET A 250 25.95 15.36 5.99
C MET A 250 24.93 16.19 6.79
N THR A 251 25.53 17.16 7.50
CA THR A 251 25.26 18.63 7.46
C THR A 251 24.19 19.13 6.52
#